data_AF-A0A932ASC5-F1
#
_entry.id   AF-A0A932ASC5-F1
#
_cell.length_a   1.000
_cell.length_b   1.000
_cell.length_c   1.000
_cell.angle_alpha   90.00
_cell.angle_beta   90.00
_cell.angle_gamma   90.00
#
_symmetry.space_group_name_H-M   'P 1'
#
loop_
_entity.id
_entity.type
_entity.pdbx_description
1 polymer ?
#
loop_
_entity_poly.entity_id
_entity_poly.type
_entity_poly.pdbx_seq_one_letter_code
_entity_poly.pdbx_strand_id
1 'polypeptide(L)' 'MESGTCDSCGDERDDLVHVHRHYVTPASWDAAGRVDVDADVERWCLPCRSHYPHEVLGDGAGEQRA' A
#
# COMPACT_ATOMS: atom_id res chain seq x y z
N MET A 1 7.30 -1.29 -16.87
CA MET A 1 6.82 -0.03 -16.28
C MET A 1 5.45 0.19 -16.87
N GLU A 2 4.42 -0.06 -16.07
CA GLU A 2 3.03 -0.02 -16.52
C GLU A 2 2.49 1.40 -16.37
N SER A 3 2.03 1.98 -17.47
CA SER A 3 1.38 3.28 -17.49
C SER A 3 -0.12 3.17 -17.33
N GLY A 4 -0.71 3.98 -16.46
CA GLY A 4 -2.15 4.03 -16.21
C GLY A 4 -2.53 5.02 -15.13
N THR A 5 -3.77 4.93 -14.67
CA THR A 5 -4.29 5.74 -13.56
C THR A 5 -3.96 5.09 -12.22
N CYS A 6 -3.36 5.86 -11.31
CA CYS A 6 -3.14 5.45 -9.93
C CYS A 6 -4.47 5.36 -9.18
N ASP A 7 -4.73 4.23 -8.52
CA ASP A 7 -6.00 4.00 -7.82
C ASP A 7 -6.15 4.89 -6.56
N SER A 8 -5.02 5.26 -5.95
CA SER A 8 -5.01 6.10 -4.75
C SER A 8 -5.27 7.59 -5.04
N CYS A 9 -4.63 8.17 -6.06
CA CYS A 9 -4.70 9.62 -6.32
C CYS A 9 -5.40 10.00 -7.62
N GLY A 10 -5.71 9.05 -8.51
CA GLY A 10 -6.36 9.30 -9.79
C GLY A 10 -5.45 9.89 -10.89
N ASP A 11 -4.16 10.07 -10.62
CA ASP A 11 -3.20 10.69 -11.54
C ASP A 11 -2.66 9.65 -12.54
N GLU A 12 -2.38 10.08 -13.78
CA GLU A 12 -1.75 9.23 -14.80
C GLU A 12 -0.24 9.11 -14.57
N ARG A 13 0.26 7.87 -14.43
CA ARG A 13 1.64 7.57 -14.03
C ARG A 13 2.17 6.33 -14.74
N ASP A 14 3.47 6.26 -14.97
CA ASP A 14 4.19 5.15 -15.61
C ASP A 14 4.92 4.20 -14.63
N ASP A 15 4.88 4.54 -13.35
CA ASP A 15 5.53 3.83 -12.25
C ASP A 15 4.55 3.07 -11.33
N LEU A 16 3.45 2.60 -11.89
CA LEU A 16 2.42 1.85 -11.15
C LEU A 16 2.91 0.45 -10.75
N VAL A 17 2.61 0.06 -9.51
CA VAL A 17 2.84 -1.30 -8.99
C VAL A 17 1.62 -1.79 -8.21
N HIS A 18 1.43 -3.10 -8.17
CA HIS A 18 0.35 -3.74 -7.43
C HIS A 18 0.63 -3.68 -5.91
N VAL A 19 -0.40 -3.36 -5.12
CA VAL A 19 -0.31 -3.24 -3.66
C VAL A 19 -1.58 -3.76 -2.98
N HIS A 20 -1.47 -4.15 -1.71
CA HIS A 20 -2.60 -4.14 -0.78
C HIS A 20 -2.48 -2.95 0.18
N ARG A 21 -3.57 -2.20 0.34
CA ARG A 21 -3.63 -1.04 1.23
C ARG A 21 -3.76 -1.49 2.68
N HIS A 22 -3.07 -0.82 3.58
CA HIS A 22 -3.16 -1.07 5.02
C HIS A 22 -3.87 0.07 5.73
N TYR A 23 -4.90 -0.26 6.51
CA TYR A 23 -5.56 0.66 7.43
C TYR A 23 -5.01 0.47 8.85
N VAL A 24 -4.19 1.42 9.28
CA VAL A 24 -3.56 1.39 10.59
C VAL A 24 -4.45 2.08 11.62
N THR A 25 -4.92 1.32 12.61
CA THR A 25 -5.52 1.88 13.83
C THR A 25 -4.46 1.88 14.94
N PRO A 26 -4.01 3.06 15.41
CA PRO A 26 -3.02 3.12 16.47
C PRO A 26 -3.58 2.57 17.78
N ALA A 27 -2.68 2.07 18.63
CA ALA A 27 -3.04 1.68 19.99
C ALA A 27 -3.54 2.90 20.77
N SER A 28 -4.55 2.67 21.60
CA SER A 28 -5.07 3.63 22.56
C SER A 28 -4.88 3.05 23.97
N TRP A 29 -5.11 3.86 25.00
CA TRP A 29 -4.92 3.43 26.39
C TRP A 29 -5.72 2.17 26.76
N ASP A 30 -6.90 1.98 26.16
CA ASP A 30 -7.80 0.86 26.44
C ASP A 30 -7.86 -0.18 25.29
N ALA A 31 -7.14 0.06 24.18
CA ALA A 31 -7.27 -0.74 22.97
C ALA A 31 -5.92 -1.02 22.31
N ALA A 32 -5.68 -2.28 21.98
CA ALA A 32 -4.53 -2.66 21.17
C ALA A 32 -4.63 -2.03 19.77
N GLY A 33 -3.48 -1.60 19.24
CA GLY A 33 -3.38 -1.19 17.84
C GLY A 33 -3.62 -2.38 16.92
N ARG A 34 -4.11 -2.11 15.71
CA ARG A 34 -4.28 -3.13 14.67
C ARG A 34 -3.98 -2.56 13.31
N VAL A 35 -3.57 -3.44 12.40
CA VAL A 35 -3.45 -3.17 10.98
C VAL A 35 -4.44 -4.06 10.28
N ASP A 36 -5.32 -3.44 9.50
CA ASP A 36 -6.27 -4.14 8.64
C ASP A 36 -5.77 -4.05 7.20
N VAL A 37 -5.56 -5.19 6.56
CA VAL A 37 -5.06 -5.26 5.18
C VAL A 37 -6.26 -5.41 4.26
N ASP A 38 -6.42 -4.46 3.34
CA ASP A 38 -7.44 -4.53 2.31
C ASP A 38 -7.04 -5.59 1.28
N ALA A 39 -7.94 -6.54 1.03
CA ALA A 39 -7.67 -7.66 0.13
C ALA A 39 -7.78 -7.27 -1.36
N ASP A 40 -8.26 -6.07 -1.69
CA ASP A 40 -8.27 -5.58 -3.06
C ASP A 40 -6.85 -5.28 -3.54
N VAL A 41 -6.61 -5.55 -4.83
CA VAL A 41 -5.32 -5.29 -5.45
C VAL A 41 -5.38 -3.96 -6.18
N GLU A 42 -4.74 -2.95 -5.59
CA GLU A 42 -4.67 -1.61 -6.16
C GLU A 42 -3.37 -1.39 -6.94
N ARG A 43 -3.36 -0.42 -7.86
CA ARG A 43 -2.16 -0.01 -8.59
C ARG A 43 -1.73 1.39 -8.20
N TRP A 44 -0.58 1.51 -7.57
CA TRP A 44 -0.14 2.78 -6.98
C TRP A 44 1.19 3.27 -7.55
N CYS A 45 1.26 4.59 -7.75
CA CYS A 45 2.49 5.29 -8.06
C CYS A 45 3.39 5.46 -6.83
N LEU A 46 4.66 5.77 -7.06
CA LEU A 46 5.70 5.95 -6.04
C LEU A 46 5.33 7.02 -4.97
N PRO A 47 4.76 8.19 -5.31
CA PRO A 47 4.31 9.15 -4.29
C PRO A 47 3.28 8.57 -3.32
N CYS A 48 2.26 7.87 -3.83
CA CYS A 48 1.22 7.26 -2.99
C CYS A 48 1.81 6.18 -2.07
N ARG A 49 2.69 5.33 -2.61
CA ARG A 49 3.41 4.32 -1.82
C ARG A 49 4.30 4.93 -0.73
N SER A 50 4.87 6.10 -0.99
CA SER A 50 5.70 6.77 0.03
C SER A 50 4.87 7.41 1.14
N HIS A 51 3.57 7.63 0.92
CA HIS A 51 2.69 8.36 1.83
C HIS A 51 1.73 7.46 2.61
N TYR A 52 1.22 6.40 1.96
CA TYR A 52 0.18 5.55 2.53
C TYR A 52 0.72 4.17 2.92
N PRO A 53 0.32 3.62 4.08
CA PRO A 53 0.67 2.27 4.47
C PRO A 53 0.14 1.23 3.48
N HIS A 54 1.02 0.35 3.02
CA HIS A 54 0.71 -0.67 2.03
C HIS A 54 1.77 -1.78 2.06
N GLU A 55 1.43 -2.92 1.47
CA GLU A 55 2.38 -3.94 1.06
C GLU A 55 2.48 -3.96 -0.47
N VAL A 56 3.70 -4.01 -1.00
CA VAL A 56 3.92 -4.16 -2.44
C VAL A 56 3.80 -5.62 -2.81
N LEU A 57 2.97 -5.91 -3.80
CA LEU A 57 2.83 -7.22 -4.41
C LEU A 57 3.89 -7.36 -5.49
N GLY A 58 5.13 -7.67 -5.07
CA GLY A 58 6.17 -8.12 -5.98
C GLY A 58 6.10 -9.63 -6.19
N ASP A 59 6.50 -10.11 -7.38
CA ASP A 59 6.84 -11.52 -7.64
C ASP A 59 7.99 -11.97 -6.71
N GLY A 60 7.71 -12.20 -5.43
CA GLY A 60 8.70 -12.60 -4.43
C GLY A 60 8.64 -11.77 -3.15
N ALA A 61 7.79 -12.22 -2.23
CA ALA A 61 7.99 -12.25 -0.78
C ALA A 61 8.97 -11.24 -0.14
N GLY A 62 8.40 -10.34 0.67
CA GLY A 62 8.88 -9.86 1.97
C GLY A 62 10.39 -9.79 2.25
N GLU A 63 10.88 -8.57 2.46
CA GLU A 63 12.01 -8.31 3.35
C GLU A 63 11.48 -7.52 4.56
N GLN A 64 10.96 -8.25 5.55
CA GLN A 64 10.70 -7.71 6.88
C GLN A 64 12.04 -7.62 7.60
N ARG A 65 12.58 -6.41 7.81
CA ARG A 65 13.88 -6.22 8.47
C ARG A 65 13.83 -6.65 9.94
N ALA A 66 14.84 -7.46 10.28
CA ALA A 66 15.11 -8.08 11.58
C ALA A 66 15.32 -7.09 12.75
#